data_AF-A0A1V6Y7T3-F1
#
_entry.id   AF-A0A1V6Y7T3-F1
#
_cell.length_a   1.000
_cell.length_b   1.000
_cell.length_c   1.000
_cell.angle_alpha   90.00
_cell.angle_beta   90.00
_cell.angle_gamma   90.00
#
_symmetry.space_group_name_H-M   'P 1'
#
loop_
_entity.id
_entity.type
_entity.pdbx_description
1 polymer ?
#
loop_
_entity_poly.entity_id
_entity_poly.type
_entity_poly.pdbx_seq_one_letter_code
_entity_poly.pdbx_strand_id
1 'polypeptide(L)'
;MAQRPEHHLHRVGNWMPADHAAHKEWLGGIIKKVDDGEEQPLHPVLKEFKELIESNTRIYMLLTSMFNEVPRNKRYGHDPTGNPEIRDYSHFLNVINHLLTTAPSWTDKAHRVGLVGLPINAVLDWPMGTPSGYAAFLDPDINAMIKKILNAWGEFLRSPASAEVLNDSAHGWFGKTGRRDLTAVAKIGVLAATDLQFHDMFECDPSAPNHGYKSWDHFFTRTLKEGIRPVEDPDDGKVITNACESQPYRITRHARARDKFWIKSQPYSVLDMLGHDPLASQFVGGTVYQAFLSALSYHRWHSPVSGKVVKAYVVDGTYYSEPLFEGVGNPKAEQKDIDMAGQVISQGYITSTATRALIFIEADEPAIGLVAFIGVGMAEVSTCEITVKEGDRLKKGDELEGAIAELPLECWSVQTESVDPLYQPRYTAHDTYNRKIDLVVGLPLEAWVVDVKDLPPLVGCTTVGEDWKFYIAIGVKGSGVLKEVRIWGPLSDLDGRITSVKHTKSLLRTLRRVMEYTIGQYKDEIFQAITSEV
;
A
#
# COMPACT_ATOMS: atom_id res chain seq x y z
N MET A 1 -31.44 -14.79 -12.94
CA MET A 1 -30.82 -13.68 -12.18
C MET A 1 -29.33 -13.72 -12.48
N ALA A 2 -28.73 -12.63 -12.96
CA ALA A 2 -27.30 -12.57 -13.26
C ALA A 2 -26.62 -11.56 -12.32
N GLN A 3 -25.47 -11.92 -11.78
CA GLN A 3 -24.72 -11.13 -10.79
C GLN A 3 -24.23 -9.81 -11.38
N ARG A 4 -24.11 -8.79 -10.53
CA ARG A 4 -23.48 -7.51 -10.88
C ARG A 4 -21.96 -7.68 -10.83
N PRO A 5 -21.18 -6.96 -11.65
CA PRO A 5 -19.73 -6.94 -11.52
C PRO A 5 -19.32 -6.05 -10.35
N GLU A 6 -18.47 -6.57 -9.46
CA GLU A 6 -17.92 -5.83 -8.32
C GLU A 6 -16.96 -4.72 -8.77
N HIS A 7 -16.95 -3.61 -8.04
CA HIS A 7 -15.96 -2.55 -8.21
C HIS A 7 -14.62 -2.97 -7.58
N HIS A 8 -13.75 -3.57 -8.39
CA HIS A 8 -12.35 -3.73 -8.03
C HIS A 8 -11.61 -2.38 -8.11
N LEU A 9 -10.78 -2.09 -7.11
CA LEU A 9 -9.73 -1.09 -7.24
C LEU A 9 -8.85 -1.46 -8.44
N HIS A 10 -8.51 -0.46 -9.27
CA HIS A 10 -7.57 -0.68 -10.36
C HIS A 10 -6.21 -1.06 -9.76
N ARG A 11 -5.75 -2.28 -10.07
CA ARG A 11 -4.48 -2.84 -9.57
C ARG A 11 -3.31 -2.05 -10.17
N VAL A 12 -2.69 -1.18 -9.37
CA VAL A 12 -1.50 -0.42 -9.78
C VAL A 12 -0.26 -1.21 -9.39
N GLY A 13 0.32 -1.89 -10.39
CA GLY A 13 1.63 -2.56 -10.30
C GLY A 13 1.59 -4.07 -10.12
N ASN A 14 2.66 -4.74 -10.55
CA ASN A 14 2.77 -6.20 -10.67
C ASN A 14 3.26 -6.88 -9.38
N TRP A 15 3.02 -6.28 -8.22
CA TRP A 15 3.58 -6.71 -6.92
C TRP A 15 2.76 -7.81 -6.24
N MET A 16 1.53 -8.07 -6.71
CA MET A 16 0.60 -8.94 -6.00
C MET A 16 0.80 -10.44 -6.31
N PRO A 17 0.63 -11.32 -5.31
CA PRO A 17 0.36 -12.74 -5.50
C PRO A 17 -0.55 -13.09 -6.67
N ALA A 18 -0.11 -14.03 -7.50
CA ALA A 18 -0.95 -14.72 -8.48
C ALA A 18 -1.42 -16.10 -8.01
N ASP A 19 -0.83 -16.67 -6.94
CA ASP A 19 -0.91 -18.12 -6.68
C ASP A 19 -1.10 -18.49 -5.19
N HIS A 20 -2.35 -18.72 -4.79
CA HIS A 20 -2.72 -19.20 -3.46
C HIS A 20 -2.17 -20.60 -3.09
N ALA A 21 -1.62 -21.39 -4.02
CA ALA A 21 -1.05 -22.70 -3.70
C ALA A 21 0.35 -22.58 -3.07
N ALA A 22 1.08 -21.50 -3.40
CA ALA A 22 2.45 -21.26 -2.97
C ALA A 22 2.57 -20.95 -1.46
N HIS A 23 1.66 -20.13 -0.92
CA HIS A 23 1.56 -19.81 0.51
C HIS A 23 1.27 -21.06 1.35
N LYS A 24 0.24 -21.83 0.95
CA LYS A 24 -0.24 -23.04 1.65
C LYS A 24 0.82 -24.11 1.84
N GLU A 25 1.65 -24.35 0.83
CA GLU A 25 2.70 -25.38 0.92
C GLU A 25 3.80 -25.00 1.91
N TRP A 26 4.18 -23.72 1.96
CA TRP A 26 5.21 -23.22 2.88
C TRP A 26 4.68 -23.18 4.33
N LEU A 27 3.51 -22.57 4.55
CA LEU A 27 2.91 -22.45 5.88
C LEU A 27 2.48 -23.81 6.43
N GLY A 28 1.90 -24.66 5.59
CA GLY A 28 1.55 -26.03 5.94
C GLY A 28 2.77 -26.88 6.32
N GLY A 29 3.95 -26.61 5.75
CA GLY A 29 5.21 -27.23 6.16
C GLY A 29 5.64 -26.86 7.59
N ILE A 30 5.45 -25.59 7.98
CA ILE A 30 5.74 -25.10 9.33
C ILE A 30 4.73 -25.64 10.34
N ILE A 31 3.43 -25.56 10.04
CA ILE A 31 2.38 -26.13 10.89
C ILE A 31 2.62 -27.63 11.09
N LYS A 32 2.93 -28.38 10.03
CA LYS A 32 3.26 -29.81 10.15
C LYS A 32 4.45 -30.06 11.07
N LYS A 33 5.49 -29.23 11.02
CA LYS A 33 6.68 -29.37 11.89
C LYS A 33 6.36 -29.07 13.36
N VAL A 34 5.38 -28.21 13.63
CA VAL A 34 4.86 -27.94 14.98
C VAL A 34 3.94 -29.06 15.45
N ASP A 35 3.05 -29.56 14.59
CA ASP A 35 2.08 -30.63 14.89
C ASP A 35 2.72 -32.02 15.08
N ASP A 36 3.74 -32.35 14.29
CA ASP A 36 4.50 -33.60 14.41
C ASP A 36 5.54 -33.55 15.55
N GLY A 37 5.81 -32.36 16.11
CA GLY A 37 6.88 -32.12 17.09
C GLY A 37 6.47 -32.37 18.54
N GLU A 38 7.44 -32.53 19.42
CA GLU A 38 7.19 -32.46 20.87
C GLU A 38 6.87 -31.02 21.28
N GLU A 39 5.89 -30.83 22.16
CA GLU A 39 5.48 -29.51 22.65
C GLU A 39 6.65 -28.79 23.35
N GLN A 40 7.14 -27.72 22.74
CA GLN A 40 8.27 -26.96 23.26
C GLN A 40 7.80 -25.91 24.27
N PRO A 41 8.56 -25.67 25.36
CA PRO A 41 8.27 -24.56 26.27
C PRO A 41 8.17 -23.22 25.54
N LEU A 42 7.07 -22.48 25.76
CA LEU A 42 6.91 -21.15 25.19
C LEU A 42 8.03 -20.19 25.62
N HIS A 43 8.51 -19.37 24.68
CA HIS A 43 9.37 -18.23 24.95
C HIS A 43 8.74 -17.31 26.01
N PRO A 44 9.51 -16.66 26.91
CA PRO A 44 8.95 -15.82 27.98
C PRO A 44 7.91 -14.79 27.51
N VAL A 45 8.12 -14.16 26.35
CA VAL A 45 7.16 -13.20 25.77
C VAL A 45 5.82 -13.83 25.37
N LEU A 46 5.82 -15.11 24.96
CA LEU A 46 4.62 -15.84 24.58
C LEU A 46 3.89 -16.40 25.81
N LYS A 47 4.62 -16.66 26.91
CA LYS A 47 4.01 -16.91 28.23
C LYS A 47 3.30 -15.65 28.74
N GLU A 48 3.96 -14.50 28.68
CA GLU A 48 3.34 -13.21 29.02
C GLU A 48 2.10 -12.94 28.16
N PHE A 49 2.16 -13.20 26.84
CA PHE A 49 1.00 -13.00 25.98
C PHE A 49 -0.13 -13.99 26.30
N LYS A 50 0.19 -15.26 26.60
CA LYS A 50 -0.78 -16.25 27.06
C LYS A 50 -1.46 -15.82 28.36
N GLU A 51 -0.69 -15.36 29.34
CA GLU A 51 -1.22 -14.85 30.62
C GLU A 51 -2.13 -13.64 30.40
N LEU A 52 -1.78 -12.72 29.49
CA LEU A 52 -2.64 -11.59 29.12
C LEU A 52 -3.95 -12.08 28.45
N ILE A 53 -3.88 -13.03 27.52
CA ILE A 53 -5.04 -13.61 26.85
C ILE A 53 -5.97 -14.30 27.86
N GLU A 54 -5.44 -15.08 28.81
CA GLU A 54 -6.23 -15.87 29.76
C GLU A 54 -6.76 -15.05 30.95
N SER A 55 -6.10 -13.95 31.32
CA SER A 55 -6.51 -13.08 32.43
C SER A 55 -7.45 -11.93 32.04
N ASN A 56 -7.50 -11.54 30.76
CA ASN A 56 -8.27 -10.40 30.28
C ASN A 56 -9.42 -10.83 29.36
N THR A 57 -10.66 -10.77 29.87
CA THR A 57 -11.88 -11.16 29.13
C THR A 57 -12.01 -10.50 27.75
N ARG A 58 -11.61 -9.23 27.59
CA ARG A 58 -11.69 -8.53 26.29
C ARG A 58 -10.78 -9.20 25.27
N ILE A 59 -9.53 -9.44 25.66
CA ILE A 59 -8.50 -10.05 24.81
C ILE A 59 -8.83 -11.51 24.55
N TYR A 60 -9.24 -12.27 25.57
CA TYR A 60 -9.72 -13.65 25.42
C TYR A 60 -10.81 -13.77 24.35
N MET A 61 -11.84 -12.91 24.44
CA MET A 61 -12.95 -12.87 23.47
C MET A 61 -12.46 -12.51 22.07
N LEU A 62 -11.62 -11.49 21.92
CA LEU A 62 -11.10 -11.05 20.62
C LEU A 62 -10.26 -12.14 19.94
N LEU A 63 -9.22 -12.67 20.61
CA LEU A 63 -8.34 -13.68 20.03
C LEU A 63 -9.10 -14.98 19.74
N THR A 64 -9.97 -15.44 20.65
CA THR A 64 -10.77 -16.66 20.43
C THR A 64 -11.75 -16.49 19.28
N SER A 65 -12.39 -15.32 19.14
CA SER A 65 -13.35 -15.07 18.05
C SER A 65 -12.64 -14.90 16.71
N MET A 66 -11.50 -14.21 16.69
CA MET A 66 -10.66 -14.01 15.49
C MET A 66 -10.31 -15.33 14.79
N PHE A 67 -9.83 -16.35 15.52
CA PHE A 67 -9.54 -17.66 14.91
C PHE A 67 -10.81 -18.45 14.54
N ASN A 68 -11.90 -18.31 15.31
CA ASN A 68 -13.17 -19.00 15.02
C ASN A 68 -13.94 -18.41 13.83
N GLU A 69 -13.73 -17.13 13.51
CA GLU A 69 -14.37 -16.42 12.40
C GLU A 69 -13.74 -16.73 11.04
N VAL A 70 -12.55 -17.34 10.99
CA VAL A 70 -11.92 -17.81 9.75
C VAL A 70 -12.82 -18.88 9.09
N PRO A 71 -13.29 -18.68 7.83
CA PRO A 71 -14.29 -19.56 7.23
C PRO A 71 -13.81 -21.00 7.05
N ARG A 72 -14.57 -22.00 7.52
CA ARG A 72 -14.21 -23.42 7.39
C ARG A 72 -14.64 -24.02 6.05
N ASN A 73 -13.87 -23.78 4.99
CA ASN A 73 -14.09 -24.37 3.67
C ASN A 73 -12.75 -24.62 2.93
N LYS A 74 -12.76 -25.33 1.79
CA LYS A 74 -11.55 -25.72 1.02
C LYS A 74 -10.64 -24.55 0.58
N ARG A 75 -11.07 -23.29 0.65
CA ARG A 75 -10.17 -22.14 0.45
C ARG A 75 -9.21 -21.95 1.63
N TYR A 76 -9.67 -22.21 2.85
CA TYR A 76 -9.04 -21.88 4.14
C TYR A 76 -8.64 -23.09 5.01
N GLY A 77 -9.30 -24.24 4.84
CA GLY A 77 -9.08 -25.43 5.66
C GLY A 77 -8.22 -26.48 4.95
N HIS A 78 -7.06 -26.84 5.53
CA HIS A 78 -5.99 -27.58 4.85
C HIS A 78 -5.27 -28.66 5.67
N ASP A 79 -5.67 -28.95 6.92
CA ASP A 79 -5.33 -30.26 7.48
C ASP A 79 -6.15 -31.37 6.77
N PRO A 80 -5.79 -32.67 6.87
CA PRO A 80 -6.51 -33.76 6.21
C PRO A 80 -7.98 -33.92 6.62
N THR A 81 -8.44 -33.18 7.65
CA THR A 81 -9.82 -33.16 8.15
C THR A 81 -10.59 -31.88 7.80
N GLY A 82 -9.93 -30.88 7.21
CA GLY A 82 -10.53 -29.65 6.72
C GLY A 82 -10.54 -28.47 7.70
N ASN A 83 -9.72 -28.50 8.77
CA ASN A 83 -9.63 -27.39 9.72
C ASN A 83 -8.79 -26.22 9.18
N PRO A 84 -9.02 -24.98 9.67
CA PRO A 84 -8.16 -23.82 9.37
C PRO A 84 -6.69 -24.08 9.71
N GLU A 85 -5.79 -23.44 8.96
CA GLU A 85 -4.34 -23.53 9.15
C GLU A 85 -3.92 -23.18 10.60
N ILE A 86 -4.53 -22.16 11.20
CA ILE A 86 -4.39 -21.85 12.63
C ILE A 86 -5.74 -22.06 13.34
N ARG A 87 -5.78 -23.06 14.22
CA ARG A 87 -7.02 -23.60 14.83
C ARG A 87 -7.55 -22.79 16.00
N ASP A 88 -6.66 -22.25 16.84
CA ASP A 88 -6.97 -21.44 18.03
C ASP A 88 -5.73 -20.64 18.48
N TYR A 89 -5.88 -19.83 19.53
CA TYR A 89 -4.80 -18.99 20.06
C TYR A 89 -3.64 -19.78 20.70
N SER A 90 -3.86 -21.00 21.21
CA SER A 90 -2.78 -21.81 21.77
C SER A 90 -1.95 -22.46 20.66
N HIS A 91 -2.60 -22.93 19.60
CA HIS A 91 -1.89 -23.36 18.39
C HIS A 91 -1.12 -22.20 17.74
N PHE A 92 -1.72 -21.00 17.67
CA PHE A 92 -1.02 -19.79 17.23
C PHE A 92 0.26 -19.54 18.05
N LEU A 93 0.18 -19.53 19.38
CA LEU A 93 1.35 -19.33 20.25
C LEU A 93 2.45 -20.37 19.99
N ASN A 94 2.09 -21.65 19.76
CA ASN A 94 3.06 -22.70 19.44
C ASN A 94 3.72 -22.50 18.06
N VAL A 95 2.97 -22.05 17.05
CA VAL A 95 3.53 -21.69 15.72
C VAL A 95 4.45 -20.48 15.82
N ILE A 96 4.06 -19.43 16.55
CA ILE A 96 4.94 -18.28 16.78
C ILE A 96 6.19 -18.67 17.58
N ASN A 97 6.08 -19.58 18.56
CA ASN A 97 7.24 -20.09 19.32
C ASN A 97 8.28 -20.74 18.40
N HIS A 98 7.84 -21.42 17.33
CA HIS A 98 8.74 -21.90 16.29
C HIS A 98 9.36 -20.77 15.46
N LEU A 99 8.54 -19.82 15.02
CA LEU A 99 8.97 -18.71 14.18
C LEU A 99 9.95 -17.76 14.87
N LEU A 100 9.86 -17.58 16.19
CA LEU A 100 10.82 -16.79 16.99
C LEU A 100 12.29 -17.23 16.82
N THR A 101 12.55 -18.44 16.32
CA THR A 101 13.89 -18.95 16.03
C THR A 101 14.08 -19.40 14.57
N THR A 102 13.23 -18.90 13.66
CA THR A 102 13.26 -19.22 12.23
C THR A 102 13.57 -17.97 11.42
N ALA A 103 14.62 -18.03 10.58
CA ALA A 103 14.97 -16.94 9.68
C ALA A 103 14.13 -17.03 8.39
N PRO A 104 13.72 -15.90 7.78
CA PRO A 104 12.98 -15.93 6.51
C PRO A 104 13.83 -16.53 5.39
N SER A 105 13.46 -17.71 4.88
CA SER A 105 14.14 -18.37 3.77
C SER A 105 13.63 -17.89 2.41
N TRP A 106 14.48 -17.97 1.38
CA TRP A 106 14.01 -17.74 0.02
C TRP A 106 13.16 -18.92 -0.44
N THR A 107 12.00 -18.65 -1.04
CA THR A 107 11.39 -19.60 -1.97
C THR A 107 10.78 -18.83 -3.14
N ASP A 108 10.89 -19.37 -4.36
CA ASP A 108 10.21 -18.80 -5.53
C ASP A 108 8.69 -18.74 -5.34
N LYS A 109 8.16 -19.60 -4.45
CA LYS A 109 6.75 -19.65 -4.04
C LYS A 109 6.39 -18.42 -3.20
N ALA A 110 7.09 -18.19 -2.08
CA ALA A 110 6.91 -17.01 -1.23
C ALA A 110 7.14 -15.70 -2.00
N HIS A 111 8.17 -15.65 -2.87
CA HIS A 111 8.44 -14.46 -3.70
C HIS A 111 7.29 -14.17 -4.68
N ARG A 112 6.78 -15.18 -5.39
CA ARG A 112 5.60 -15.04 -6.26
C ARG A 112 4.32 -14.61 -5.55
N VAL A 113 4.28 -14.69 -4.21
CA VAL A 113 3.14 -14.24 -3.39
C VAL A 113 3.45 -13.04 -2.50
N GLY A 114 4.58 -12.37 -2.69
CA GLY A 114 4.92 -11.17 -1.91
C GLY A 114 5.19 -11.42 -0.42
N LEU A 115 5.22 -12.69 0.03
CA LEU A 115 5.44 -13.09 1.43
C LEU A 115 6.88 -13.59 1.68
N VAL A 116 7.79 -13.41 0.72
CA VAL A 116 9.22 -13.64 0.97
C VAL A 116 9.72 -12.61 1.99
N GLY A 117 10.30 -13.08 3.09
CA GLY A 117 10.62 -12.23 4.23
C GLY A 117 9.54 -12.14 5.33
N LEU A 118 8.31 -12.63 5.09
CA LEU A 118 7.14 -12.34 5.93
C LEU A 118 6.46 -13.59 6.56
N PRO A 119 7.16 -14.35 7.42
CA PRO A 119 6.64 -15.60 7.98
C PRO A 119 5.50 -15.47 8.99
N ILE A 120 5.52 -14.47 9.88
CA ILE A 120 4.46 -14.24 10.88
C ILE A 120 3.23 -13.66 10.18
N ASN A 121 3.42 -12.86 9.14
CA ASN A 121 2.31 -12.37 8.33
C ASN A 121 1.51 -13.50 7.70
N ALA A 122 2.20 -14.49 7.11
CA ALA A 122 1.57 -15.65 6.52
C ALA A 122 0.68 -16.44 7.51
N VAL A 123 1.03 -16.44 8.81
CA VAL A 123 0.24 -17.04 9.91
C VAL A 123 -1.03 -16.22 10.24
N LEU A 124 -0.95 -14.90 10.11
CA LEU A 124 -2.00 -13.95 10.52
C LEU A 124 -2.92 -13.48 9.38
N ASP A 125 -2.57 -13.75 8.12
CA ASP A 125 -3.24 -13.30 6.88
C ASP A 125 -4.76 -13.59 6.90
N TRP A 126 -5.18 -14.82 7.24
CA TRP A 126 -6.60 -15.12 7.40
C TRP A 126 -7.21 -14.54 8.70
N PRO A 127 -6.61 -14.72 9.89
CA PRO A 127 -7.11 -14.09 11.13
C PRO A 127 -7.38 -12.59 11.04
N MET A 128 -6.51 -11.78 10.42
CA MET A 128 -6.64 -10.32 10.42
C MET A 128 -7.86 -9.81 9.63
N GLY A 129 -8.24 -10.50 8.53
CA GLY A 129 -9.43 -10.19 7.73
C GLY A 129 -10.78 -10.57 8.39
N THR A 130 -10.79 -11.02 9.64
CA THR A 130 -12.02 -11.28 10.41
C THR A 130 -12.47 -10.03 11.18
N PRO A 131 -13.79 -9.85 11.46
CA PRO A 131 -14.25 -8.69 12.22
C PRO A 131 -13.64 -8.61 13.64
N SER A 132 -13.39 -9.75 14.30
CA SER A 132 -12.66 -9.80 15.56
C SER A 132 -11.15 -9.58 15.37
N GLY A 133 -10.57 -9.96 14.24
CA GLY A 133 -9.17 -9.65 13.87
C GLY A 133 -8.92 -8.16 13.70
N TYR A 134 -9.78 -7.46 12.96
CA TYR A 134 -9.76 -6.00 12.86
C TYR A 134 -9.78 -5.33 14.24
N ALA A 135 -10.65 -5.79 15.14
CA ALA A 135 -10.74 -5.26 16.49
C ALA A 135 -9.52 -5.64 17.36
N ALA A 136 -9.00 -6.87 17.24
CA ALA A 136 -7.82 -7.35 17.95
C ALA A 136 -6.55 -6.57 17.57
N PHE A 137 -6.31 -6.36 16.28
CA PHE A 137 -5.14 -5.64 15.80
C PHE A 137 -5.26 -4.11 15.89
N LEU A 138 -6.40 -3.58 16.36
CA LEU A 138 -6.55 -2.19 16.82
C LEU A 138 -6.42 -2.03 18.34
N ASP A 139 -6.35 -3.11 19.10
CA ASP A 139 -6.27 -3.09 20.55
C ASP A 139 -4.84 -2.72 21.02
N PRO A 140 -4.66 -1.71 21.89
CA PRO A 140 -3.33 -1.27 22.30
C PRO A 140 -2.58 -2.32 23.15
N ASP A 141 -3.29 -3.11 23.97
CA ASP A 141 -2.67 -4.12 24.82
C ASP A 141 -2.16 -5.30 23.97
N ILE A 142 -2.90 -5.66 22.91
CA ILE A 142 -2.47 -6.67 21.92
C ILE A 142 -1.28 -6.15 21.13
N ASN A 143 -1.32 -4.93 20.60
CA ASN A 143 -0.20 -4.38 19.82
C ASN A 143 1.07 -4.19 20.67
N ALA A 144 0.95 -3.90 21.97
CA ALA A 144 2.08 -3.89 22.90
C ALA A 144 2.73 -5.28 23.04
N MET A 145 1.94 -6.36 23.07
CA MET A 145 2.49 -7.72 23.07
C MET A 145 3.07 -8.13 21.71
N ILE A 146 2.44 -7.74 20.60
CA ILE A 146 3.00 -7.95 19.26
C ILE A 146 4.36 -7.27 19.11
N LYS A 147 4.51 -6.01 19.57
CA LYS A 147 5.80 -5.30 19.60
C LYS A 147 6.88 -6.09 20.34
N LYS A 148 6.57 -6.65 21.52
CA LYS A 148 7.52 -7.50 22.27
C LYS A 148 7.86 -8.80 21.53
N ILE A 149 6.90 -9.43 20.86
CA ILE A 149 7.10 -10.65 20.07
C ILE A 149 8.02 -10.37 18.89
N LEU A 150 7.78 -9.27 18.16
CA LEU A 150 8.64 -8.84 17.05
C LEU A 150 10.04 -8.47 17.52
N ASN A 151 10.18 -7.80 18.67
CA ASN A 151 11.49 -7.53 19.26
C ASN A 151 12.26 -8.82 19.57
N ALA A 152 11.61 -9.84 20.15
CA ALA A 152 12.23 -11.13 20.45
C ALA A 152 12.64 -11.90 19.18
N TRP A 153 11.81 -11.89 18.13
CA TRP A 153 12.18 -12.46 16.84
C TRP A 153 13.37 -11.72 16.22
N GLY A 154 13.34 -10.39 16.30
CA GLY A 154 14.38 -9.53 15.79
C GLY A 154 15.73 -9.67 16.52
N GLU A 155 15.74 -9.99 17.81
CA GLU A 155 16.96 -10.42 18.52
C GLU A 155 17.58 -11.67 17.89
N PHE A 156 16.74 -12.65 17.52
CA PHE A 156 17.20 -13.81 16.75
C PHE A 156 17.68 -13.43 15.34
N LEU A 157 17.01 -12.50 14.63
CA LEU A 157 17.43 -12.04 13.29
C LEU A 157 18.77 -11.27 13.27
N ARG A 158 19.20 -10.69 14.41
CA ARG A 158 20.56 -10.18 14.61
C ARG A 158 21.60 -11.24 14.93
N SER A 159 21.17 -12.41 15.40
CA SER A 159 22.10 -13.48 15.76
C SER A 159 22.75 -14.11 14.52
N PRO A 160 24.00 -14.61 14.61
CA PRO A 160 24.63 -15.35 13.51
C PRO A 160 23.88 -16.62 13.06
N ALA A 161 23.02 -17.19 13.91
CA ALA A 161 22.20 -18.35 13.55
C ALA A 161 21.22 -18.01 12.42
N SER A 162 20.67 -16.78 12.40
CA SER A 162 19.75 -16.35 11.34
C SER A 162 20.39 -16.24 9.95
N ALA A 163 21.73 -16.17 9.87
CA ALA A 163 22.42 -16.08 8.59
C ALA A 163 22.40 -17.39 7.79
N GLU A 164 21.90 -18.51 8.34
CA GLU A 164 21.87 -19.81 7.67
C GLU A 164 21.14 -19.80 6.31
N VAL A 165 20.17 -18.90 6.12
CA VAL A 165 19.40 -18.73 4.88
C VAL A 165 20.11 -17.87 3.82
N LEU A 166 21.29 -17.33 4.10
CA LEU A 166 22.04 -16.43 3.21
C LEU A 166 23.04 -17.20 2.33
N ASN A 167 22.60 -18.29 1.71
CA ASN A 167 23.44 -19.20 0.93
C ASN A 167 22.96 -19.34 -0.53
N ASP A 168 23.75 -20.02 -1.37
CA ASP A 168 23.48 -20.24 -2.80
C ASP A 168 22.57 -21.44 -3.12
N SER A 169 21.96 -22.09 -2.12
CA SER A 169 20.99 -23.18 -2.34
C SER A 169 19.66 -22.68 -2.93
N ALA A 170 18.80 -23.60 -3.38
CA ALA A 170 17.48 -23.27 -3.89
C ALA A 170 16.53 -22.62 -2.84
N HIS A 171 16.88 -22.68 -1.55
CA HIS A 171 16.14 -22.07 -0.45
C HIS A 171 16.87 -20.90 0.22
N GLY A 172 18.05 -20.54 -0.30
CA GLY A 172 18.85 -19.42 0.20
C GLY A 172 18.67 -18.16 -0.66
N TRP A 173 18.83 -16.99 -0.04
CA TRP A 173 18.66 -15.69 -0.69
C TRP A 173 19.63 -15.44 -1.86
N PHE A 174 20.81 -16.05 -1.82
CA PHE A 174 21.79 -15.97 -2.92
C PHE A 174 21.69 -17.13 -3.92
N GLY A 175 20.68 -17.99 -3.76
CA GLY A 175 20.29 -18.98 -4.75
C GLY A 175 19.98 -18.37 -6.12
N LYS A 176 19.98 -19.20 -7.17
CA LYS A 176 19.89 -18.76 -8.58
C LYS A 176 18.76 -17.76 -8.86
N THR A 177 17.60 -17.94 -8.25
CA THR A 177 16.42 -17.07 -8.40
C THR A 177 16.45 -15.89 -7.45
N GLY A 178 16.73 -16.11 -6.15
CA GLY A 178 16.88 -15.05 -5.15
C GLY A 178 17.88 -13.97 -5.58
N ARG A 179 19.12 -14.36 -5.94
CA ARG A 179 20.13 -13.42 -6.43
C ARG A 179 19.72 -12.70 -7.70
N ARG A 180 19.04 -13.39 -8.63
CA ARG A 180 18.52 -12.78 -9.87
C ARG A 180 17.51 -11.68 -9.54
N ASP A 181 16.56 -11.96 -8.66
CA ASP A 181 15.43 -11.06 -8.38
C ASP A 181 15.87 -9.89 -7.48
N LEU A 182 16.77 -10.12 -6.51
CA LEU A 182 17.48 -9.06 -5.79
C LEU A 182 18.27 -8.14 -6.73
N THR A 183 19.02 -8.71 -7.68
CA THR A 183 19.78 -7.91 -8.68
C THR A 183 18.83 -7.14 -9.59
N ALA A 184 17.70 -7.73 -10.00
CA ALA A 184 16.72 -7.08 -10.86
C ALA A 184 16.04 -5.88 -10.17
N VAL A 185 15.70 -6.00 -8.88
CA VAL A 185 15.11 -4.90 -8.10
C VAL A 185 16.12 -3.79 -7.81
N ALA A 186 17.39 -4.12 -7.57
CA ALA A 186 18.45 -3.12 -7.38
C ALA A 186 18.88 -2.41 -8.67
N LYS A 187 18.50 -2.91 -9.86
CA LYS A 187 18.84 -2.29 -11.15
C LYS A 187 17.76 -1.33 -11.64
N ILE A 188 17.57 -0.25 -10.89
CA ILE A 188 16.66 0.86 -11.20
C ILE A 188 17.38 2.06 -11.81
N GLY A 189 16.61 2.96 -12.42
CA GLY A 189 17.08 4.23 -12.98
C GLY A 189 18.27 4.05 -13.93
N VAL A 190 19.34 4.80 -13.70
CA VAL A 190 20.59 4.76 -14.48
C VAL A 190 21.25 3.38 -14.54
N LEU A 191 20.98 2.49 -13.56
CA LEU A 191 21.59 1.15 -13.53
C LEU A 191 20.83 0.10 -14.32
N ALA A 192 19.60 0.37 -14.75
CA ALA A 192 18.73 -0.64 -15.39
C ALA A 192 19.38 -1.29 -16.64
N ALA A 193 20.14 -0.50 -17.40
CA ALA A 193 20.83 -0.93 -18.63
C ALA A 193 22.25 -1.49 -18.42
N THR A 194 22.78 -1.47 -17.20
CA THR A 194 24.14 -1.97 -16.90
C THR A 194 24.20 -3.50 -16.87
N ASP A 195 25.38 -4.09 -16.73
CA ASP A 195 25.60 -5.53 -16.49
C ASP A 195 25.96 -5.85 -15.02
N LEU A 196 25.90 -4.86 -14.12
CA LEU A 196 26.19 -4.99 -12.70
C LEU A 196 25.42 -6.15 -12.03
N GLN A 197 26.12 -6.86 -11.16
CA GLN A 197 25.59 -7.91 -10.30
C GLN A 197 25.30 -7.37 -8.90
N PHE A 198 24.60 -8.15 -8.06
CA PHE A 198 24.31 -7.79 -6.68
C PHE A 198 25.55 -7.31 -5.89
N HIS A 199 26.68 -8.03 -6.02
CA HIS A 199 27.93 -7.69 -5.32
C HIS A 199 28.66 -6.47 -5.88
N ASP A 200 28.24 -5.92 -7.02
CA ASP A 200 28.77 -4.66 -7.52
C ASP A 200 28.02 -3.45 -6.93
N MET A 201 26.79 -3.67 -6.44
CA MET A 201 25.91 -2.62 -5.92
C MET A 201 25.87 -2.55 -4.38
N PHE A 202 25.96 -3.68 -3.69
CA PHE A 202 25.88 -3.75 -2.22
C PHE A 202 27.23 -4.12 -1.59
N GLU A 203 27.45 -3.71 -0.35
CA GLU A 203 28.61 -4.13 0.44
C GLU A 203 28.45 -5.59 0.87
N CYS A 204 29.05 -6.50 0.09
CA CYS A 204 29.13 -7.93 0.39
C CYS A 204 30.41 -8.55 -0.21
N ASP A 205 30.79 -9.72 0.31
CA ASP A 205 31.91 -10.52 -0.19
C ASP A 205 31.37 -11.90 -0.64
N PRO A 206 31.17 -12.14 -1.95
CA PRO A 206 30.63 -13.40 -2.44
C PRO A 206 31.58 -14.61 -2.28
N SER A 207 32.81 -14.40 -1.79
CA SER A 207 33.74 -15.48 -1.43
C SER A 207 33.68 -15.87 0.06
N ALA A 208 33.11 -15.00 0.90
CA ALA A 208 32.94 -15.25 2.32
C ALA A 208 31.68 -16.08 2.63
N PRO A 209 31.64 -16.81 3.77
CA PRO A 209 30.40 -17.40 4.27
C PRO A 209 29.29 -16.35 4.34
N ASN A 210 28.08 -16.75 3.95
CA ASN A 210 26.89 -15.91 3.95
C ASN A 210 27.03 -14.60 3.14
N HIS A 211 27.91 -14.62 2.12
CA HIS A 211 28.28 -13.45 1.31
C HIS A 211 28.84 -12.27 2.14
N GLY A 212 29.44 -12.57 3.31
CA GLY A 212 29.95 -11.57 4.26
C GLY A 212 28.93 -11.00 5.23
N TYR A 213 27.64 -11.31 5.07
CA TYR A 213 26.60 -10.90 6.01
C TYR A 213 26.68 -11.69 7.32
N LYS A 214 26.38 -11.01 8.43
CA LYS A 214 26.59 -11.52 9.80
C LYS A 214 25.33 -12.16 10.39
N SER A 215 24.17 -11.79 9.88
CA SER A 215 22.83 -12.18 10.33
C SER A 215 21.84 -11.89 9.20
N TRP A 216 20.60 -12.35 9.30
CA TRP A 216 19.55 -12.01 8.33
C TRP A 216 19.26 -10.50 8.34
N ASP A 217 19.20 -9.89 9.52
CA ASP A 217 19.01 -8.44 9.74
C ASP A 217 20.05 -7.61 8.96
N HIS A 218 21.35 -7.96 9.08
CA HIS A 218 22.45 -7.30 8.36
C HIS A 218 22.32 -7.44 6.82
N PHE A 219 21.72 -8.52 6.31
CA PHE A 219 21.43 -8.65 4.88
C PHE A 219 20.19 -7.83 4.46
N PHE A 220 19.18 -7.74 5.32
CA PHE A 220 17.94 -7.01 5.02
C PHE A 220 18.20 -5.49 4.97
N THR A 221 18.95 -4.95 5.95
CA THR A 221 19.38 -3.54 6.04
C THR A 221 20.72 -3.25 5.36
N ARG A 222 21.12 -4.10 4.40
CA ARG A 222 22.39 -4.03 3.63
C ARG A 222 22.70 -2.63 3.10
N THR A 223 23.96 -2.22 3.23
CA THR A 223 24.49 -0.98 2.67
C THR A 223 24.76 -1.08 1.17
N LEU A 224 24.53 0.02 0.46
CA LEU A 224 24.96 0.21 -0.93
C LEU A 224 26.43 0.63 -0.96
N LYS A 225 27.13 0.30 -2.05
CA LYS A 225 28.46 0.87 -2.32
C LYS A 225 28.34 2.34 -2.74
N GLU A 226 29.39 3.11 -2.46
CA GLU A 226 29.49 4.52 -2.85
C GLU A 226 29.26 4.73 -4.36
N GLY A 227 28.57 5.80 -4.73
CA GLY A 227 28.24 6.15 -6.12
C GLY A 227 27.15 5.32 -6.81
N ILE A 228 26.59 4.28 -6.15
CA ILE A 228 25.51 3.43 -6.72
C ILE A 228 24.15 4.16 -6.77
N ARG A 229 23.93 5.13 -5.88
CA ARG A 229 22.75 6.02 -5.85
C ARG A 229 23.20 7.49 -5.77
N PRO A 230 23.61 8.12 -6.89
CA PRO A 230 23.90 9.55 -6.90
C PRO A 230 22.63 10.35 -6.57
N VAL A 231 22.78 11.39 -5.76
CA VAL A 231 21.70 12.33 -5.42
C VAL A 231 21.48 13.29 -6.60
N GLU A 232 20.23 13.44 -7.05
CA GLU A 232 19.89 14.38 -8.14
C GLU A 232 19.94 15.84 -7.65
N ASP A 233 20.62 16.70 -8.42
CA ASP A 233 20.82 18.13 -8.16
C ASP A 233 21.10 18.47 -6.68
N PRO A 234 22.17 17.93 -6.05
CA PRO A 234 22.35 17.95 -4.60
C PRO A 234 22.37 19.37 -3.99
N ASP A 235 22.80 20.36 -4.76
CA ASP A 235 22.86 21.77 -4.36
C ASP A 235 21.60 22.59 -4.74
N ASP A 236 20.66 22.06 -5.55
CA ASP A 236 19.37 22.73 -5.81
C ASP A 236 18.33 22.31 -4.76
N GLY A 237 18.06 23.23 -3.84
CA GLY A 237 17.06 23.07 -2.79
C GLY A 237 15.62 22.94 -3.30
N LYS A 238 15.32 23.26 -4.57
CA LYS A 238 13.98 23.13 -5.17
C LYS A 238 13.66 21.71 -5.63
N VAL A 239 14.69 20.87 -5.78
CA VAL A 239 14.54 19.47 -6.19
C VAL A 239 14.45 18.60 -4.94
N ILE A 240 13.23 18.09 -4.68
CA ILE A 240 12.97 17.08 -3.65
C ILE A 240 13.33 15.71 -4.22
N THR A 241 14.23 14.97 -3.57
CA THR A 241 14.63 13.61 -3.98
C THR A 241 13.81 12.53 -3.29
N ASN A 242 13.90 11.30 -3.79
CA ASN A 242 13.27 10.14 -3.17
C ASN A 242 14.00 9.79 -1.87
N ALA A 243 13.26 9.42 -0.82
CA ALA A 243 13.87 9.02 0.43
C ALA A 243 14.43 7.58 0.38
N CYS A 244 13.92 6.69 -0.50
CA CYS A 244 14.39 5.30 -0.60
C CYS A 244 14.08 4.64 -1.96
N GLU A 245 14.55 3.39 -2.13
CA GLU A 245 14.21 2.52 -3.27
C GLU A 245 12.77 2.01 -3.21
N SER A 246 11.86 2.85 -3.71
CA SER A 246 10.41 2.63 -3.60
C SER A 246 9.71 2.76 -4.95
N GLN A 247 8.41 2.44 -4.97
CA GLN A 247 7.53 2.55 -6.13
C GLN A 247 6.32 3.41 -5.79
N PRO A 248 5.94 4.39 -6.64
CA PRO A 248 4.79 5.26 -6.39
C PRO A 248 3.50 4.49 -6.11
N TYR A 249 2.89 4.75 -4.96
CA TYR A 249 1.55 4.26 -4.62
C TYR A 249 0.49 5.32 -4.92
N ARG A 250 0.68 6.55 -4.42
CA ARG A 250 -0.31 7.62 -4.56
C ARG A 250 0.26 9.02 -4.30
N ILE A 251 -0.24 10.00 -5.06
CA ILE A 251 -0.16 11.43 -4.73
C ILE A 251 -1.56 11.93 -4.36
N THR A 252 -1.65 12.80 -3.36
CA THR A 252 -2.90 13.49 -2.99
C THR A 252 -2.58 14.92 -2.58
N ARG A 253 -3.17 15.88 -3.28
CA ARG A 253 -3.11 17.31 -2.95
C ARG A 253 -4.33 17.69 -2.11
N HIS A 254 -4.22 18.77 -1.34
CA HIS A 254 -5.28 19.25 -0.45
C HIS A 254 -5.71 18.22 0.60
N ALA A 255 -4.75 17.51 1.18
CA ALA A 255 -4.99 16.50 2.20
C ALA A 255 -5.76 17.08 3.41
N ARG A 256 -6.83 16.40 3.84
CA ARG A 256 -7.73 16.92 4.87
C ARG A 256 -7.14 16.71 6.26
N ALA A 257 -7.45 17.63 7.17
CA ALA A 257 -7.07 17.51 8.59
C ALA A 257 -7.56 16.18 9.18
N ARG A 258 -8.82 15.82 8.91
CA ARG A 258 -9.36 14.50 9.24
C ARG A 258 -10.19 13.91 8.11
N ASP A 259 -10.02 12.62 7.86
CA ASP A 259 -10.74 11.85 6.84
C ASP A 259 -11.07 10.42 7.29
N LYS A 260 -11.86 9.71 6.49
CA LYS A 260 -12.32 8.33 6.74
C LYS A 260 -11.34 7.32 6.14
N PHE A 261 -10.09 7.30 6.61
CA PHE A 261 -9.04 6.41 6.11
C PHE A 261 -9.40 4.90 6.18
N TRP A 262 -10.35 4.52 7.04
CA TRP A 262 -10.87 3.15 7.23
C TRP A 262 -11.98 2.70 6.25
N ILE A 263 -12.26 3.46 5.18
CA ILE A 263 -13.17 3.03 4.10
C ILE A 263 -12.43 2.79 2.78
N LYS A 264 -13.12 2.18 1.81
CA LYS A 264 -12.61 2.02 0.44
C LYS A 264 -12.06 3.34 -0.11
N SER A 265 -11.02 3.23 -0.92
CA SER A 265 -10.13 4.32 -1.37
C SER A 265 -9.18 4.89 -0.32
N GLN A 266 -9.40 4.72 0.99
CA GLN A 266 -8.45 5.07 2.05
C GLN A 266 -7.88 6.50 1.91
N PRO A 267 -8.71 7.54 2.06
CA PRO A 267 -8.25 8.92 1.95
C PRO A 267 -7.35 9.30 3.13
N TYR A 268 -6.30 10.09 2.86
CA TYR A 268 -5.33 10.51 3.87
C TYR A 268 -5.92 11.46 4.91
N SER A 269 -5.52 11.27 6.17
CA SER A 269 -6.01 12.01 7.33
C SER A 269 -4.81 12.60 8.08
N VAL A 270 -4.48 13.87 7.82
CA VAL A 270 -3.20 14.47 8.22
C VAL A 270 -2.97 14.40 9.73
N LEU A 271 -4.01 14.63 10.54
CA LEU A 271 -3.91 14.58 12.00
C LEU A 271 -3.63 13.16 12.51
N ASP A 272 -4.30 12.14 11.97
CA ASP A 272 -4.10 10.75 12.37
C ASP A 272 -2.72 10.26 11.86
N MET A 273 -2.33 10.59 10.63
CA MET A 273 -1.00 10.27 10.07
C MET A 273 0.16 10.82 10.88
N LEU A 274 0.06 12.06 11.36
CA LEU A 274 1.12 12.71 12.15
C LEU A 274 0.95 12.52 13.66
N GLY A 275 0.17 11.51 14.09
CA GLY A 275 0.04 11.13 15.51
C GLY A 275 -0.57 12.21 16.40
N HIS A 276 -1.41 13.09 15.83
CA HIS A 276 -1.97 14.28 16.46
C HIS A 276 -0.92 15.30 16.97
N ASP A 277 0.27 15.34 16.36
CA ASP A 277 1.28 16.35 16.69
C ASP A 277 0.79 17.79 16.47
N PRO A 278 1.16 18.77 17.31
CA PRO A 278 0.84 20.18 17.08
C PRO A 278 1.27 20.71 15.69
N LEU A 279 2.39 20.22 15.14
CA LEU A 279 2.87 20.58 13.80
C LEU A 279 1.95 20.08 12.69
N ALA A 280 1.13 19.05 12.92
CA ALA A 280 0.26 18.45 11.91
C ALA A 280 -0.72 19.45 11.27
N SER A 281 -1.11 20.49 12.02
CA SER A 281 -1.94 21.59 11.53
C SER A 281 -1.35 22.33 10.32
N GLN A 282 -0.01 22.40 10.21
CA GLN A 282 0.69 23.08 9.11
C GLN A 282 0.64 22.31 7.78
N PHE A 283 0.40 20.99 7.83
CA PHE A 283 0.33 20.11 6.66
C PHE A 283 -1.10 19.98 6.10
N VAL A 284 -2.10 20.58 6.76
CA VAL A 284 -3.50 20.56 6.31
C VAL A 284 -3.64 21.37 5.02
N GLY A 285 -4.23 20.74 3.99
CA GLY A 285 -4.28 21.32 2.64
C GLY A 285 -3.01 21.10 1.82
N GLY A 286 -1.97 20.48 2.40
CA GLY A 286 -0.72 20.14 1.74
C GLY A 286 -0.82 18.96 0.77
N THR A 287 0.36 18.52 0.30
CA THR A 287 0.50 17.37 -0.60
C THR A 287 1.10 16.18 0.13
N VAL A 288 0.43 15.04 0.07
CA VAL A 288 0.96 13.73 0.47
C VAL A 288 1.42 13.00 -0.78
N TYR A 289 2.64 12.46 -0.74
CA TYR A 289 3.08 11.38 -1.62
C TYR A 289 3.33 10.15 -0.74
N GLN A 290 2.87 8.98 -1.19
CA GLN A 290 3.20 7.67 -0.62
C GLN A 290 3.81 6.76 -1.69
N ALA A 291 4.81 5.98 -1.31
CA ALA A 291 5.34 4.86 -2.08
C ALA A 291 5.50 3.61 -1.21
N PHE A 292 5.66 2.48 -1.89
CA PHE A 292 5.83 1.16 -1.32
C PHE A 292 7.24 0.61 -1.60
N LEU A 293 7.82 -0.13 -0.65
CA LEU A 293 9.11 -0.81 -0.80
C LEU A 293 8.84 -2.32 -0.87
N SER A 294 9.54 -3.00 -1.77
CA SER A 294 9.52 -4.46 -1.81
C SER A 294 10.52 -5.01 -0.80
N ALA A 295 10.26 -6.18 -0.21
CA ALA A 295 11.24 -6.92 0.60
C ALA A 295 12.58 -7.22 -0.13
N LEU A 296 12.67 -6.96 -1.45
CA LEU A 296 13.91 -7.06 -2.24
C LEU A 296 14.65 -5.72 -2.43
N SER A 297 14.03 -4.58 -2.10
CA SER A 297 14.63 -3.24 -2.18
C SER A 297 15.77 -3.05 -1.16
N TYR A 298 16.53 -1.97 -1.31
CA TYR A 298 17.27 -1.34 -0.23
C TYR A 298 16.31 -0.74 0.82
N HIS A 299 16.52 -1.06 2.10
CA HIS A 299 15.65 -0.66 3.23
C HIS A 299 16.39 0.29 4.19
N ARG A 300 16.71 1.50 3.72
CA ARG A 300 17.10 2.67 4.55
C ARG A 300 16.50 3.93 3.92
N TRP A 301 16.27 4.99 4.69
CA TRP A 301 15.89 6.31 4.12
C TRP A 301 17.00 7.33 4.19
N HIS A 302 16.96 8.21 3.20
CA HIS A 302 17.81 9.37 3.04
C HIS A 302 16.95 10.63 3.01
N SER A 303 17.54 11.76 3.40
CA SER A 303 16.81 13.02 3.52
C SER A 303 16.39 13.52 2.13
N PRO A 304 15.08 13.73 1.87
CA PRO A 304 14.60 14.17 0.56
C PRO A 304 14.95 15.63 0.26
N VAL A 305 15.39 16.39 1.28
CA VAL A 305 15.77 17.81 1.22
C VAL A 305 16.97 18.09 2.13
N SER A 306 17.72 19.16 1.86
CA SER A 306 18.65 19.75 2.83
C SER A 306 17.87 20.60 3.84
N GLY A 307 18.25 20.57 5.11
CA GLY A 307 17.54 21.32 6.14
C GLY A 307 17.97 21.00 7.57
N LYS A 308 17.12 21.40 8.53
CA LYS A 308 17.30 21.12 9.96
C LYS A 308 16.17 20.24 10.48
N VAL A 309 16.51 19.16 11.19
CA VAL A 309 15.53 18.35 11.92
C VAL A 309 14.95 19.18 13.07
N VAL A 310 13.65 19.47 13.01
CA VAL A 310 12.93 20.20 14.06
C VAL A 310 12.26 19.28 15.07
N LYS A 311 11.98 18.02 14.70
CA LYS A 311 11.45 17.00 15.60
C LYS A 311 11.58 15.61 14.97
N ALA A 312 11.88 14.59 15.78
CA ALA A 312 11.99 13.20 15.32
C ALA A 312 11.54 12.23 16.43
N TYR A 313 10.59 11.33 16.15
CA TYR A 313 10.08 10.34 17.11
C TYR A 313 9.24 9.24 16.45
N VAL A 314 9.04 8.14 17.16
CA VAL A 314 8.15 7.02 16.77
C VAL A 314 6.78 7.19 17.41
N VAL A 315 5.72 6.97 16.64
CA VAL A 315 4.37 6.75 17.14
C VAL A 315 4.09 5.25 17.16
N ASP A 316 3.89 4.69 18.36
CA ASP A 316 3.43 3.30 18.51
C ASP A 316 2.00 3.16 17.97
N GLY A 317 1.76 2.11 17.18
CA GLY A 317 0.49 1.85 16.50
C GLY A 317 0.27 0.37 16.23
N THR A 318 -0.41 0.09 15.11
CA THR A 318 -0.75 -1.29 14.72
C THR A 318 0.35 -1.97 13.92
N TYR A 319 0.35 -3.31 13.92
CA TYR A 319 1.27 -4.13 13.12
C TYR A 319 0.54 -4.91 12.00
N TYR A 320 -0.55 -5.61 12.36
CA TYR A 320 -1.29 -6.51 11.46
C TYR A 320 -2.76 -6.09 11.27
N SER A 321 -3.04 -4.78 11.25
CA SER A 321 -4.41 -4.27 11.16
C SER A 321 -4.84 -4.09 9.70
N GLU A 322 -5.93 -4.76 9.31
CA GLU A 322 -6.59 -4.60 8.01
C GLU A 322 -7.99 -4.01 8.15
N PRO A 323 -8.40 -3.06 7.31
CA PRO A 323 -9.73 -2.48 7.37
C PRO A 323 -10.80 -3.46 6.89
N LEU A 324 -11.93 -3.49 7.60
CA LEU A 324 -13.04 -4.45 7.41
C LEU A 324 -13.54 -4.67 5.97
N PHE A 325 -13.27 -3.76 5.03
CA PHE A 325 -13.73 -3.86 3.64
C PHE A 325 -12.88 -4.76 2.74
N GLU A 326 -11.69 -5.21 3.21
CA GLU A 326 -10.87 -6.25 2.57
C GLU A 326 -11.15 -7.65 3.14
N GLY A 327 -11.85 -7.71 4.27
CA GLY A 327 -12.19 -8.93 5.01
C GLY A 327 -13.67 -9.34 4.96
N VAL A 328 -14.01 -10.38 5.70
CA VAL A 328 -15.40 -10.87 5.86
C VAL A 328 -16.21 -10.06 6.88
N GLY A 329 -15.59 -9.09 7.56
CA GLY A 329 -16.20 -8.30 8.63
C GLY A 329 -17.08 -7.13 8.19
N ASN A 330 -17.14 -6.79 6.90
CA ASN A 330 -18.02 -5.74 6.39
C ASN A 330 -19.37 -6.32 5.90
N PRO A 331 -20.48 -6.19 6.65
CA PRO A 331 -21.79 -6.74 6.26
C PRO A 331 -22.42 -6.05 5.04
N LYS A 332 -21.80 -5.00 4.49
CA LYS A 332 -22.20 -4.31 3.26
C LYS A 332 -21.30 -4.63 2.06
N ALA A 333 -20.26 -5.45 2.23
CA ALA A 333 -19.48 -5.96 1.11
C ALA A 333 -20.22 -7.13 0.44
N GLU A 334 -20.15 -7.23 -0.89
CA GLU A 334 -20.59 -8.44 -1.63
C GLU A 334 -19.59 -9.60 -1.46
N GLN A 335 -18.36 -9.25 -1.05
CA GLN A 335 -17.24 -10.13 -0.74
C GLN A 335 -17.53 -11.06 0.45
N LYS A 336 -17.36 -12.37 0.23
CA LYS A 336 -17.62 -13.44 1.19
C LYS A 336 -16.37 -14.18 1.64
N ASP A 337 -15.21 -13.70 1.20
CA ASP A 337 -13.91 -14.30 1.36
C ASP A 337 -12.91 -13.21 1.79
N ILE A 338 -11.99 -13.52 2.70
CA ILE A 338 -10.83 -12.70 3.03
C ILE A 338 -9.91 -12.58 1.80
N ASP A 339 -9.41 -11.37 1.50
CA ASP A 339 -8.39 -11.14 0.49
C ASP A 339 -6.98 -11.16 1.11
N MET A 340 -6.11 -12.08 0.66
CA MET A 340 -4.70 -12.19 1.08
C MET A 340 -3.85 -11.01 0.57
N ALA A 341 -4.40 -10.17 -0.31
CA ALA A 341 -3.79 -8.90 -0.67
C ALA A 341 -4.25 -7.74 0.22
N GLY A 342 -5.06 -7.99 1.27
CA GLY A 342 -5.66 -6.97 2.12
C GLY A 342 -4.65 -5.95 2.62
N GLN A 343 -3.51 -6.38 3.15
CA GLN A 343 -2.41 -5.51 3.58
C GLN A 343 -1.81 -4.66 2.44
N VAL A 344 -1.57 -5.28 1.28
CA VAL A 344 -1.04 -4.61 0.08
C VAL A 344 -2.06 -3.63 -0.50
N ILE A 345 -3.35 -3.82 -0.23
CA ILE A 345 -4.41 -2.90 -0.58
C ILE A 345 -4.54 -1.78 0.48
N SER A 346 -4.23 -2.08 1.75
CA SER A 346 -4.38 -1.22 2.95
C SER A 346 -3.35 -0.11 3.11
N GLN A 347 -2.56 0.19 2.07
CA GLN A 347 -1.42 1.10 2.16
C GLN A 347 -1.79 2.52 2.63
N GLY A 348 -2.93 3.06 2.20
CA GLY A 348 -3.39 4.38 2.68
C GLY A 348 -4.00 4.35 4.09
N TYR A 349 -4.50 3.19 4.53
CA TYR A 349 -5.01 2.98 5.88
C TYR A 349 -3.88 2.94 6.91
N ILE A 350 -2.83 2.15 6.64
CA ILE A 350 -1.72 1.96 7.58
C ILE A 350 -0.93 3.24 7.87
N THR A 351 -0.90 4.23 6.97
CA THR A 351 -0.26 5.53 7.26
C THR A 351 -0.86 6.25 8.48
N SER A 352 -2.10 5.93 8.84
CA SER A 352 -2.85 6.56 9.95
C SER A 352 -2.92 5.70 11.21
N THR A 353 -2.71 4.38 11.10
CA THR A 353 -2.91 3.42 12.20
C THR A 353 -1.66 2.66 12.60
N ALA A 354 -0.79 2.32 11.65
CA ALA A 354 0.39 1.53 11.93
C ALA A 354 1.40 2.30 12.77
N THR A 355 2.25 1.55 13.46
CA THR A 355 3.48 2.10 14.04
C THR A 355 4.21 2.90 12.93
N ARG A 356 4.70 4.11 13.23
CA ARG A 356 5.34 4.99 12.23
C ARG A 356 6.38 5.95 12.82
N ALA A 357 7.48 6.18 12.10
CA ALA A 357 8.49 7.20 12.41
C ALA A 357 8.08 8.52 11.78
N LEU A 358 8.15 9.60 12.56
CA LEU A 358 7.85 10.94 12.12
C LEU A 358 9.12 11.79 12.26
N ILE A 359 9.64 12.27 11.13
CA ILE A 359 10.81 13.16 11.07
C ILE A 359 10.38 14.45 10.38
N PHE A 360 10.42 15.56 11.12
CA PHE A 360 10.07 16.89 10.65
C PHE A 360 11.35 17.66 10.33
N ILE A 361 11.48 18.14 9.10
CA ILE A 361 12.67 18.81 8.56
C ILE A 361 12.24 20.18 8.05
N GLU A 362 12.76 21.24 8.66
CA GLU A 362 12.66 22.59 8.08
C GLU A 362 13.67 22.68 6.94
N ALA A 363 13.19 22.74 5.70
CA ALA A 363 14.06 22.78 4.52
C ALA A 363 14.84 24.11 4.45
N ASP A 364 16.09 24.05 3.98
CA ASP A 364 16.89 25.27 3.75
C ASP A 364 16.35 26.11 2.56
N GLU A 365 15.50 25.54 1.69
CA GLU A 365 14.76 26.24 0.64
C GLU A 365 13.39 26.73 1.18
N PRO A 366 13.18 28.05 1.39
CA PRO A 366 11.95 28.58 1.99
C PRO A 366 10.69 28.35 1.15
N ALA A 367 10.80 28.05 -0.15
CA ALA A 367 9.67 27.70 -0.99
C ALA A 367 9.07 26.30 -0.68
N ILE A 368 9.84 25.42 -0.02
CA ILE A 368 9.38 24.12 0.46
C ILE A 368 8.89 24.25 1.92
N GLY A 369 9.67 24.91 2.77
CA GLY A 369 9.37 25.04 4.21
C GLY A 369 9.44 23.71 4.95
N LEU A 370 8.49 23.47 5.86
CA LEU A 370 8.47 22.29 6.72
C LEU A 370 8.03 21.02 5.97
N VAL A 371 8.91 20.03 5.91
CA VAL A 371 8.66 18.69 5.37
C VAL A 371 8.44 17.70 6.52
N ALA A 372 7.47 16.79 6.37
CA ALA A 372 7.34 15.62 7.25
C ALA A 372 7.64 14.36 6.45
N PHE A 373 8.73 13.67 6.80
CA PHE A 373 8.96 12.28 6.42
C PHE A 373 8.19 11.38 7.38
N ILE A 374 7.50 10.37 6.83
CA ILE A 374 6.70 9.39 7.58
C ILE A 374 7.17 8.00 7.16
N GLY A 375 8.00 7.36 7.99
CA GLY A 375 8.35 5.95 7.83
C GLY A 375 7.21 5.09 8.34
N VAL A 376 6.51 4.34 7.48
CA VAL A 376 5.36 3.51 7.88
C VAL A 376 5.74 2.03 7.99
N GLY A 377 5.36 1.39 9.10
CA GLY A 377 5.58 -0.04 9.35
C GLY A 377 4.46 -0.91 8.77
N MET A 378 4.80 -2.15 8.38
CA MET A 378 3.84 -3.12 7.86
C MET A 378 4.16 -4.53 8.34
N ALA A 379 3.19 -5.19 9.00
CA ALA A 379 3.31 -6.56 9.50
C ALA A 379 4.53 -6.73 10.43
N GLU A 380 5.38 -7.73 10.21
CA GLU A 380 6.64 -7.91 10.95
C GLU A 380 7.76 -6.94 10.52
N VAL A 381 7.63 -6.29 9.36
CA VAL A 381 8.54 -5.25 8.85
C VAL A 381 8.06 -3.89 9.36
N SER A 382 8.11 -3.76 10.69
CA SER A 382 7.54 -2.64 11.45
C SER A 382 8.44 -2.28 12.65
N THR A 383 9.76 -2.26 12.46
CA THR A 383 10.67 -1.75 13.50
C THR A 383 11.37 -0.48 13.06
N CYS A 384 11.86 0.30 14.02
CA CYS A 384 11.34 1.66 14.10
C CYS A 384 12.40 2.75 14.28
N GLU A 385 13.62 2.53 13.79
CA GLU A 385 14.74 3.36 14.23
C GLU A 385 14.76 4.74 13.56
N ILE A 386 15.35 5.69 14.28
CA ILE A 386 15.55 7.06 13.83
C ILE A 386 16.90 7.48 14.40
N THR A 387 17.87 7.73 13.53
CA THR A 387 19.25 8.00 13.96
C THR A 387 19.57 9.50 14.03
N VAL A 388 18.77 10.30 13.33
CA VAL A 388 18.76 11.77 13.41
C VAL A 388 18.00 12.28 14.65
N LYS A 389 18.40 13.44 15.17
CA LYS A 389 17.85 14.06 16.38
C LYS A 389 17.39 15.49 16.12
N GLU A 390 16.47 15.97 16.94
CA GLU A 390 16.09 17.39 16.93
C GLU A 390 17.35 18.27 17.12
N GLY A 391 17.57 19.19 16.18
CA GLY A 391 18.76 20.03 16.15
C GLY A 391 19.71 19.72 14.99
N ASP A 392 19.75 18.47 14.52
CA ASP A 392 20.68 18.03 13.49
C ASP A 392 20.44 18.75 12.16
N ARG A 393 21.52 18.95 11.39
CA ARG A 393 21.45 19.44 10.01
C ARG A 393 21.74 18.32 9.05
N LEU A 394 20.92 18.24 8.02
CA LEU A 394 20.96 17.23 6.97
C LEU A 394 21.21 17.90 5.64
N LYS A 395 22.02 17.28 4.79
CA LYS A 395 22.01 17.50 3.36
C LYS A 395 21.00 16.57 2.70
N LYS A 396 20.52 16.96 1.54
CA LYS A 396 19.76 16.08 0.64
C LYS A 396 20.59 14.83 0.32
N GLY A 397 20.04 13.66 0.60
CA GLY A 397 20.74 12.37 0.50
C GLY A 397 21.44 11.87 1.78
N ASP A 398 21.55 12.67 2.84
CA ASP A 398 22.07 12.16 4.13
C ASP A 398 21.11 11.12 4.72
N GLU A 399 21.67 10.04 5.27
CA GLU A 399 20.91 8.91 5.84
C GLU A 399 20.10 9.35 7.09
N LEU A 400 18.78 9.11 7.09
CA LEU A 400 17.83 9.44 8.18
C LEU A 400 17.73 8.34 9.25
N GLU A 401 18.00 7.10 8.84
CA GLU A 401 18.08 5.89 9.66
C GLU A 401 19.35 5.16 9.22
N GLY A 402 20.33 5.06 10.11
CA GLY A 402 21.66 4.56 9.77
C GLY A 402 22.36 3.86 10.92
N ALA A 403 22.40 2.53 10.85
CA ALA A 403 23.03 1.63 11.80
C ALA A 403 24.47 2.03 12.21
N ILE A 404 24.63 2.65 13.39
CA ILE A 404 25.93 2.83 14.06
C ILE A 404 25.86 2.36 15.52
N ALA A 405 26.37 1.15 15.73
CA ALA A 405 26.94 0.62 16.97
C ALA A 405 26.09 0.69 18.27
N GLU A 406 25.52 -0.48 18.59
CA GLU A 406 24.84 -0.86 19.85
C GLU A 406 23.41 -0.32 20.04
N LEU A 407 22.46 -1.27 20.18
CA LEU A 407 21.00 -1.15 20.39
C LEU A 407 20.13 -1.33 19.10
N PRO A 408 18.80 -1.63 19.20
CA PRO A 408 18.18 -2.57 18.24
C PRO A 408 16.98 -2.10 17.36
N LEU A 409 16.98 -2.62 16.12
CA LEU A 409 15.86 -2.98 15.20
C LEU A 409 15.29 -1.92 14.23
N GLU A 410 15.41 -2.18 12.93
CA GLU A 410 15.12 -1.24 11.83
C GLU A 410 14.28 -1.86 10.68
N CYS A 411 13.23 -1.15 10.19
CA CYS A 411 12.76 -1.04 8.79
C CYS A 411 11.36 -0.37 8.65
N TRP A 412 11.27 0.66 7.77
CA TRP A 412 10.06 1.42 7.39
C TRP A 412 9.92 1.71 5.84
N SER A 413 9.10 2.70 5.42
CA SER A 413 8.76 3.03 4.00
C SER A 413 8.37 4.51 3.71
N VAL A 414 8.63 5.08 2.48
CA VAL A 414 7.92 6.19 1.70
C VAL A 414 8.84 7.08 0.76
N GLN A 415 8.30 7.82 -0.25
CA GLN A 415 8.88 8.90 -1.16
C GLN A 415 9.74 8.49 -2.41
N THR A 416 9.65 9.01 -3.68
CA THR A 416 8.85 10.05 -4.44
C THR A 416 8.85 9.78 -6.00
N GLU A 417 8.11 10.53 -6.87
CA GLU A 417 8.34 10.89 -8.33
C GLU A 417 7.02 11.31 -9.06
N SER A 418 6.95 12.20 -10.07
CA SER A 418 7.87 13.20 -10.67
C SER A 418 7.07 14.42 -11.20
N VAL A 419 7.73 15.52 -11.61
CA VAL A 419 7.09 16.79 -12.03
C VAL A 419 6.51 16.73 -13.46
N ASP A 420 5.46 17.51 -13.71
CA ASP A 420 4.63 17.56 -14.92
C ASP A 420 5.39 17.94 -16.23
N PRO A 421 5.15 17.27 -17.37
CA PRO A 421 5.72 17.60 -18.69
C PRO A 421 5.32 18.95 -19.34
N LEU A 422 4.63 19.87 -18.66
CA LEU A 422 4.06 21.11 -19.23
C LEU A 422 5.04 22.15 -19.83
N TYR A 423 6.31 21.80 -20.06
CA TYR A 423 7.33 22.65 -20.71
C TYR A 423 7.84 22.14 -22.07
N GLN A 424 7.22 21.14 -22.71
CA GLN A 424 7.53 20.77 -24.10
C GLN A 424 6.34 20.89 -25.08
N PRO A 425 6.34 21.86 -26.01
CA PRO A 425 5.32 21.99 -27.02
C PRO A 425 5.67 21.36 -28.38
N ARG A 426 4.62 20.85 -29.04
CA ARG A 426 4.43 20.67 -30.49
C ARG A 426 5.10 19.48 -31.21
N TYR A 427 4.21 18.54 -31.55
CA TYR A 427 4.26 17.50 -32.59
C TYR A 427 4.97 16.17 -32.26
N THR A 428 4.16 15.16 -31.90
CA THR A 428 3.94 14.00 -32.78
C THR A 428 2.67 13.26 -32.38
N ALA A 429 1.91 12.81 -33.37
CA ALA A 429 0.95 11.73 -33.22
C ALA A 429 1.35 10.63 -34.19
N HIS A 430 1.36 9.37 -33.75
CA HIS A 430 0.46 8.36 -34.32
C HIS A 430 0.47 7.02 -33.55
N ASP A 431 -0.70 6.38 -33.59
CA ASP A 431 -0.98 4.95 -33.37
C ASP A 431 -0.97 4.34 -31.94
N THR A 432 -2.04 3.70 -31.44
CA THR A 432 -3.49 3.84 -31.70
C THR A 432 -4.31 3.17 -30.56
N TYR A 433 -5.45 3.76 -30.17
CA TYR A 433 -6.54 3.18 -29.35
C TYR A 433 -6.34 2.80 -27.85
N ASN A 434 -6.55 3.81 -26.99
CA ASN A 434 -7.47 3.84 -25.84
C ASN A 434 -8.03 2.50 -25.28
N ARG A 435 -7.77 2.23 -23.99
CA ARG A 435 -8.69 1.49 -23.11
C ARG A 435 -8.78 2.07 -21.69
N LYS A 436 -9.99 2.58 -21.40
CA LYS A 436 -10.60 2.94 -20.09
C LYS A 436 -10.50 4.42 -19.71
N ILE A 437 -11.68 4.97 -19.42
CA ILE A 437 -11.95 6.31 -18.93
C ILE A 437 -12.40 6.14 -17.48
N ASP A 438 -11.75 6.82 -16.55
CA ASP A 438 -12.18 6.87 -15.16
C ASP A 438 -13.09 8.09 -14.91
N LEU A 439 -14.09 7.90 -14.04
CA LEU A 439 -15.18 8.86 -13.80
C LEU A 439 -15.03 9.47 -12.41
N VAL A 440 -14.91 10.80 -12.34
CA VAL A 440 -14.91 11.58 -11.09
C VAL A 440 -16.04 12.61 -11.15
N VAL A 441 -16.76 12.79 -10.04
CA VAL A 441 -17.91 13.70 -9.94
C VAL A 441 -17.52 14.94 -9.15
N GLY A 442 -17.81 16.12 -9.70
CA GLY A 442 -17.65 17.43 -9.09
C GLY A 442 -18.52 18.44 -9.83
N LEU A 443 -18.99 19.46 -9.12
CA LEU A 443 -19.80 20.55 -9.69
C LEU A 443 -18.87 21.71 -10.12
N PRO A 444 -19.06 22.33 -11.29
CA PRO A 444 -18.32 23.53 -11.68
C PRO A 444 -18.74 24.73 -10.82
N LEU A 445 -17.81 25.66 -10.61
CA LEU A 445 -18.01 26.88 -9.82
C LEU A 445 -18.67 28.04 -10.61
N GLU A 446 -18.78 27.94 -11.93
CA GLU A 446 -19.34 29.00 -12.78
C GLU A 446 -20.36 28.46 -13.81
N ALA A 447 -21.35 29.29 -14.14
CA ALA A 447 -22.45 28.97 -15.04
C ALA A 447 -22.10 29.20 -16.52
N TRP A 448 -22.50 28.28 -17.39
CA TRP A 448 -22.26 28.38 -18.83
C TRP A 448 -23.32 29.26 -19.51
N VAL A 449 -22.89 30.37 -20.13
CA VAL A 449 -23.77 31.27 -20.88
C VAL A 449 -23.76 30.88 -22.37
N VAL A 450 -24.78 30.13 -22.81
CA VAL A 450 -25.07 29.86 -24.22
C VAL A 450 -26.57 30.00 -24.47
N ASP A 451 -26.96 30.72 -25.52
CA ASP A 451 -28.36 31.05 -25.78
C ASP A 451 -29.15 29.80 -26.26
N VAL A 452 -30.14 29.38 -25.48
CA VAL A 452 -30.68 28.01 -25.48
C VAL A 452 -31.66 27.74 -26.65
N LYS A 453 -32.03 28.78 -27.42
CA LYS A 453 -33.21 28.75 -28.31
C LYS A 453 -33.07 27.91 -29.59
N ASP A 454 -31.87 27.64 -30.07
CA ASP A 454 -31.63 26.89 -31.32
C ASP A 454 -31.22 25.41 -31.10
N LEU A 455 -31.23 24.92 -29.85
CA LEU A 455 -30.84 23.54 -29.55
C LEU A 455 -32.00 22.54 -29.81
N PRO A 456 -31.79 21.48 -30.62
CA PRO A 456 -32.74 20.38 -30.74
C PRO A 456 -32.87 19.61 -29.41
N PRO A 457 -33.93 18.80 -29.21
CA PRO A 457 -34.24 18.18 -27.92
C PRO A 457 -33.05 17.38 -27.35
N LEU A 458 -32.58 17.83 -26.19
CA LEU A 458 -31.49 17.25 -25.42
C LEU A 458 -31.81 15.81 -25.02
N VAL A 459 -30.91 14.87 -25.32
CA VAL A 459 -31.06 13.45 -24.94
C VAL A 459 -30.17 13.10 -23.73
N GLY A 460 -29.14 13.91 -23.47
CA GLY A 460 -28.32 13.84 -22.25
C GLY A 460 -27.03 14.68 -22.37
N CYS A 461 -26.36 14.93 -21.25
CA CYS A 461 -25.04 15.56 -21.18
C CYS A 461 -24.10 14.75 -20.29
N THR A 462 -22.78 14.96 -20.44
CA THR A 462 -21.74 14.33 -19.63
C THR A 462 -20.44 15.15 -19.68
N THR A 463 -19.56 15.05 -18.69
CA THR A 463 -18.25 15.72 -18.62
C THR A 463 -17.12 14.71 -18.77
N VAL A 464 -16.03 15.06 -19.47
CA VAL A 464 -14.87 14.18 -19.67
C VAL A 464 -13.56 14.98 -19.75
N GLY A 465 -12.55 14.54 -19.00
CA GLY A 465 -11.18 15.07 -19.01
C GLY A 465 -10.84 15.98 -17.82
N GLU A 466 -9.55 16.25 -17.63
CA GLU A 466 -8.98 17.01 -16.50
C GLU A 466 -9.48 18.46 -16.44
N ASP A 467 -9.86 19.03 -17.59
CA ASP A 467 -10.37 20.40 -17.74
C ASP A 467 -11.88 20.58 -17.43
N TRP A 468 -12.59 19.57 -16.92
CA TRP A 468 -14.02 19.66 -16.56
C TRP A 468 -14.98 20.12 -17.68
N LYS A 469 -14.65 19.78 -18.94
CA LYS A 469 -15.39 20.24 -20.12
C LYS A 469 -16.64 19.40 -20.41
N PHE A 470 -17.74 20.08 -20.76
CA PHE A 470 -19.06 19.49 -21.03
C PHE A 470 -19.20 18.96 -22.46
N TYR A 471 -19.93 17.85 -22.59
CA TYR A 471 -20.37 17.26 -23.86
C TYR A 471 -21.90 17.10 -23.88
N ILE A 472 -22.50 17.50 -25.00
CA ILE A 472 -23.95 17.52 -25.22
C ILE A 472 -24.29 16.48 -26.30
N ALA A 473 -25.19 15.54 -26.00
CA ALA A 473 -25.69 14.55 -26.95
C ALA A 473 -27.08 14.95 -27.45
N ILE A 474 -27.17 15.28 -28.74
CA ILE A 474 -28.36 15.85 -29.38
C ILE A 474 -28.95 14.81 -30.36
N GLY A 475 -30.25 14.53 -30.21
CA GLY A 475 -30.99 13.62 -31.09
C GLY A 475 -31.76 14.35 -32.18
N VAL A 476 -31.52 14.01 -33.46
CA VAL A 476 -32.27 14.60 -34.58
C VAL A 476 -33.53 13.77 -34.84
N LYS A 477 -34.69 14.42 -34.64
CA LYS A 477 -36.02 13.80 -34.75
C LYS A 477 -36.52 13.86 -36.20
N GLY A 478 -36.95 12.72 -36.75
CA GLY A 478 -37.63 12.68 -38.05
C GLY A 478 -38.72 11.61 -38.08
N SER A 479 -39.91 11.93 -38.62
CA SER A 479 -41.01 10.97 -38.87
C SER A 479 -41.23 9.90 -37.76
N GLY A 480 -41.24 10.33 -36.49
CA GLY A 480 -41.48 9.46 -35.33
C GLY A 480 -40.29 8.60 -34.85
N VAL A 481 -39.13 8.62 -35.51
CA VAL A 481 -37.97 7.77 -35.19
C VAL A 481 -36.69 8.63 -35.08
N LEU A 482 -35.80 8.26 -34.15
CA LEU A 482 -34.48 8.87 -34.03
C LEU A 482 -33.63 8.50 -35.26
N LYS A 483 -33.32 9.47 -36.12
CA LYS A 483 -32.55 9.22 -37.37
C LYS A 483 -31.05 9.36 -37.18
N GLU A 484 -30.62 10.32 -36.36
CA GLU A 484 -29.22 10.70 -36.21
C GLU A 484 -28.98 11.18 -34.76
N VAL A 485 -27.75 10.98 -34.25
CA VAL A 485 -27.29 11.52 -32.97
C VAL A 485 -25.97 12.22 -33.22
N ARG A 486 -25.87 13.47 -32.77
CA ARG A 486 -24.65 14.29 -32.80
C ARG A 486 -24.13 14.50 -31.40
N ILE A 487 -22.81 14.62 -31.30
CA ILE A 487 -22.10 14.95 -30.07
C ILE A 487 -21.49 16.33 -30.27
N TRP A 488 -21.62 17.19 -29.27
CA TRP A 488 -21.08 18.54 -29.23
C TRP A 488 -20.19 18.71 -28.00
N GLY A 489 -19.02 19.32 -28.15
CA GLY A 489 -18.08 19.55 -27.05
C GLY A 489 -16.72 20.07 -27.54
N PRO A 490 -15.85 20.56 -26.64
CA PRO A 490 -14.67 21.34 -27.00
C PRO A 490 -13.44 20.53 -27.47
N LEU A 491 -13.56 19.20 -27.61
CA LEU A 491 -12.64 18.44 -28.45
C LEU A 491 -13.15 18.52 -29.90
N SER A 492 -12.40 19.25 -30.75
CA SER A 492 -12.66 19.39 -32.19
C SER A 492 -12.92 18.06 -32.89
N ASP A 493 -12.30 16.99 -32.39
CA ASP A 493 -12.35 15.67 -32.99
C ASP A 493 -13.69 14.96 -32.77
N LEU A 494 -14.54 15.41 -31.85
CA LEU A 494 -15.84 14.79 -31.56
C LEU A 494 -17.05 15.56 -32.08
N ASP A 495 -16.86 16.84 -32.45
CA ASP A 495 -17.93 17.68 -32.99
C ASP A 495 -18.54 17.07 -34.26
N GLY A 496 -19.88 17.04 -34.30
CA GLY A 496 -20.66 16.70 -35.49
C GLY A 496 -20.59 15.24 -35.97
N ARG A 497 -19.87 14.33 -35.29
CA ARG A 497 -19.72 12.94 -35.77
C ARG A 497 -21.02 12.13 -35.67
N ILE A 498 -21.33 11.40 -36.75
CA ILE A 498 -22.43 10.45 -36.85
C ILE A 498 -21.95 9.05 -36.44
N THR A 499 -22.64 8.41 -35.49
CA THR A 499 -22.29 7.05 -35.01
C THR A 499 -23.36 6.02 -35.39
N SER A 500 -22.95 4.75 -35.58
CA SER A 500 -23.87 3.68 -35.96
C SER A 500 -24.81 3.30 -34.80
N VAL A 501 -26.07 2.94 -35.12
CA VAL A 501 -27.15 2.63 -34.15
C VAL A 501 -26.73 1.64 -33.05
N LYS A 502 -25.82 0.70 -33.33
CA LYS A 502 -25.27 -0.24 -32.34
C LYS A 502 -24.40 0.47 -31.30
N HIS A 503 -23.50 1.35 -31.72
CA HIS A 503 -22.67 2.16 -30.82
C HIS A 503 -23.51 3.20 -30.09
N THR A 504 -24.44 3.86 -30.77
CA THR A 504 -25.39 4.81 -30.16
C THR A 504 -26.25 4.14 -29.08
N LYS A 505 -26.78 2.93 -29.32
CA LYS A 505 -27.50 2.15 -28.28
C LYS A 505 -26.60 1.73 -27.11
N SER A 506 -25.32 1.50 -27.34
CA SER A 506 -24.36 1.21 -26.26
C SER A 506 -24.12 2.45 -25.41
N LEU A 507 -23.82 3.59 -26.05
CA LEU A 507 -23.61 4.88 -25.40
C LEU A 507 -24.85 5.33 -24.60
N LEU A 508 -26.04 5.25 -25.20
CA LEU A 508 -27.31 5.58 -24.52
C LEU A 508 -27.61 4.65 -23.34
N ARG A 509 -27.19 3.38 -23.35
CA ARG A 509 -27.30 2.49 -22.18
C ARG A 509 -26.33 2.86 -21.07
N THR A 510 -25.11 3.27 -21.42
CA THR A 510 -24.13 3.77 -20.45
C THR A 510 -24.61 5.09 -19.84
N LEU A 511 -25.00 6.07 -20.67
CA LEU A 511 -25.55 7.35 -20.22
C LEU A 511 -26.81 7.16 -19.37
N ARG A 512 -27.74 6.29 -19.77
CA ARG A 512 -28.93 5.96 -18.95
C ARG A 512 -28.54 5.38 -17.58
N ARG A 513 -27.55 4.49 -17.51
CA ARG A 513 -27.05 3.95 -16.22
C ARG A 513 -26.42 5.03 -15.34
N VAL A 514 -25.67 5.95 -15.94
CA VAL A 514 -25.10 7.12 -15.22
C VAL A 514 -26.24 8.01 -14.72
N MET A 515 -27.23 8.34 -15.57
CA MET A 515 -28.39 9.14 -15.17
C MET A 515 -29.24 8.45 -14.08
N GLU A 516 -29.48 7.14 -14.15
CA GLU A 516 -30.19 6.39 -13.10
C GLU A 516 -29.44 6.42 -11.75
N TYR A 517 -28.10 6.50 -11.79
CA TYR A 517 -27.26 6.66 -10.60
C TYR A 517 -27.29 8.09 -10.04
N THR A 518 -27.06 9.10 -10.89
CA THR A 518 -27.07 10.52 -10.51
C THR A 518 -28.45 11.00 -10.05
N ILE A 519 -29.51 10.66 -10.78
CA ILE A 519 -30.89 11.05 -10.46
C ILE A 519 -31.36 10.31 -9.20
N GLY A 520 -30.92 9.08 -8.94
CA GLY A 520 -31.39 8.32 -7.77
C GLY A 520 -31.00 8.94 -6.42
N GLN A 521 -29.83 9.59 -6.36
CA GLN A 521 -29.26 10.10 -5.11
C GLN A 521 -29.40 11.62 -4.95
N TYR A 522 -29.48 12.36 -6.06
CA TYR A 522 -29.59 13.83 -6.08
C TYR A 522 -30.90 14.32 -6.70
N LYS A 523 -31.94 13.47 -6.72
CA LYS A 523 -33.22 13.75 -7.40
C LYS A 523 -33.76 15.12 -7.01
N ASP A 524 -33.92 15.34 -5.72
CA ASP A 524 -34.71 16.43 -5.21
C ASP A 524 -33.89 17.75 -5.21
N GLU A 525 -32.56 17.69 -5.09
CA GLU A 525 -31.67 18.85 -5.29
C GLU A 525 -31.57 19.26 -6.77
N ILE A 526 -31.53 18.31 -7.71
CA ILE A 526 -31.58 18.58 -9.15
C ILE A 526 -32.95 19.15 -9.54
N PHE A 527 -34.05 18.59 -9.03
CA PHE A 527 -35.38 19.17 -9.26
C PHE A 527 -35.53 20.55 -8.61
N GLN A 528 -34.98 20.80 -7.41
CA GLN A 528 -34.92 22.14 -6.83
C GLN A 528 -34.15 23.11 -7.73
N ALA A 529 -32.94 22.77 -8.16
CA ALA A 529 -32.11 23.63 -9.02
C ALA A 529 -32.73 23.92 -10.40
N ILE A 530 -33.57 23.01 -10.93
CA ILE A 530 -34.33 23.21 -12.17
C ILE A 530 -35.60 24.05 -11.94
N THR A 531 -36.17 24.03 -10.73
CA THR A 531 -37.40 24.80 -10.39
C THR A 531 -37.15 26.13 -9.69
N SER A 532 -35.90 26.45 -9.33
CA SER A 532 -35.55 27.69 -8.62
C SER A 532 -35.42 28.94 -9.51
N GLU A 533 -35.67 28.83 -10.82
CA GLU A 533 -35.83 29.98 -11.72
C GLU A 533 -37.15 29.89 -12.51
N VAL A 534 -38.26 30.21 -11.83
CA VAL A 534 -39.52 30.73 -12.41
C VAL A 534 -40.05 31.84 -11.50
#